data_AF-I3EG08-F1
#
_entry.id   AF-I3EG08-F1
#
_cell.length_a   1.000
_cell.length_b   1.000
_cell.length_c   1.000
_cell.angle_alpha   90.00
_cell.angle_beta   90.00
_cell.angle_gamma   90.00
#
_symmetry.space_group_name_H-M   'P 1'
#
loop_
_entity.id
_entity.type
_entity.pdbx_description
1 polymer ?
#
loop_
_entity_poly.entity_id
_entity_poly.type
_entity_poly.pdbx_seq_one_letter_code
_entity_poly.pdbx_strand_id
1 'polypeptide(L)'
;MNMERLPIISEIYGDKNSGRSEFCYYMAQNVNSLWIESCKRTCTKTADSLMIDLNSMHICKIEYVHLLVNKLKTNEIQCFIKDHKVNLLVINNLDDFLADCTERKWEYAELVKNLKLLYITHSVKSIIITQSRPEQFKPVVIGNRPMWSTSTDNKSNEYAQEEDERGFGININIYNILKRYKKEKIPKSTAESALWNMCMPTRFYIEKTPAAEIRILKVIKPKLASNPEYILNATPTRITMKRIEPSDN
;
A
#
# COMPACT_ATOMS: atom_id res chain seq x y z
N MET A 1 -13.81 2.86 4.98
CA MET A 1 -13.51 1.60 5.71
C MET A 1 -13.29 1.98 7.18
N ASN A 2 -13.78 1.21 8.15
CA ASN A 2 -13.52 1.53 9.57
C ASN A 2 -12.06 1.17 9.93
N MET A 3 -11.35 2.06 10.62
CA MET A 3 -9.98 1.86 11.10
C MET A 3 -9.85 0.58 11.96
N GLU A 4 -10.88 0.21 12.71
CA GLU A 4 -10.92 -1.04 13.49
C GLU A 4 -10.75 -2.30 12.64
N ARG A 5 -11.20 -2.25 11.37
CA ARG A 5 -11.10 -3.38 10.43
C ARG A 5 -9.79 -3.42 9.65
N LEU A 6 -8.92 -2.41 9.79
CA LEU A 6 -7.58 -2.45 9.22
C LEU A 6 -6.73 -3.51 9.94
N PRO A 7 -5.98 -4.34 9.20
CA PRO A 7 -4.88 -5.11 9.73
C PRO A 7 -3.82 -4.24 10.42
N ILE A 8 -2.99 -4.85 11.27
CA ILE A 8 -1.91 -4.17 12.01
C ILE A 8 -1.03 -3.35 11.05
N ILE A 9 -0.62 -3.99 9.95
CA ILE A 9 0.10 -3.35 8.84
C ILE A 9 -0.64 -3.68 7.55
N SER A 10 -1.02 -2.63 6.84
CA SER A 10 -1.70 -2.71 5.55
C SER A 10 -0.81 -2.12 4.48
N GLU A 11 -0.55 -2.88 3.42
CA GLU A 11 0.06 -2.34 2.21
C GLU A 11 -1.03 -2.00 1.21
N ILE A 12 -1.08 -0.74 0.75
CA ILE A 12 -1.99 -0.29 -0.31
C ILE A 12 -1.15 0.03 -1.54
N TYR A 13 -1.42 -0.66 -2.65
CA TYR A 13 -0.67 -0.43 -3.88
C TYR A 13 -1.57 -0.42 -5.10
N GLY A 14 -1.05 0.15 -6.19
CA GLY A 14 -1.80 0.26 -7.43
C GLY A 14 -0.99 0.96 -8.51
N ASP A 15 -1.60 1.07 -9.69
CA ASP A 15 -1.02 1.82 -10.81
C ASP A 15 -1.11 3.34 -10.54
N LYS A 16 -0.31 4.16 -11.25
CA LYS A 16 -0.36 5.63 -11.13
C LYS A 16 -1.80 6.13 -11.31
N ASN A 17 -2.27 7.03 -10.44
CA ASN A 17 -3.66 7.55 -10.39
C ASN A 17 -4.74 6.50 -10.06
N SER A 18 -4.39 5.35 -9.47
CA SER A 18 -5.39 4.35 -9.07
C SER A 18 -6.33 4.81 -7.95
N GLY A 19 -6.06 5.95 -7.31
CA GLY A 19 -6.79 6.35 -6.11
C GLY A 19 -6.14 5.86 -4.81
N ARG A 20 -4.93 5.27 -4.84
CA ARG A 20 -4.28 4.69 -3.65
C ARG A 20 -3.92 5.72 -2.58
N SER A 21 -3.40 6.88 -2.99
CA SER A 21 -3.04 7.94 -2.04
C SER A 21 -4.31 8.60 -1.51
N GLU A 22 -5.26 8.86 -2.39
CA GLU A 22 -6.57 9.42 -2.12
C GLU A 22 -7.33 8.58 -1.10
N PHE A 23 -7.41 7.26 -1.31
CA PHE A 23 -7.98 6.31 -0.35
C PHE A 23 -7.33 6.43 1.03
N CYS A 24 -6.01 6.55 1.08
CA CYS A 24 -5.29 6.65 2.36
C CYS A 24 -5.51 8.02 3.04
N TYR A 25 -5.63 9.11 2.29
CA TYR A 25 -6.03 10.40 2.87
C TYR A 25 -7.43 10.33 3.48
N TYR A 26 -8.39 9.73 2.78
CA TYR A 26 -9.74 9.55 3.33
C TYR A 26 -9.74 8.73 4.63
N MET A 27 -8.84 7.76 4.76
CA MET A 27 -8.66 7.02 6.01
C MET A 27 -7.98 7.87 7.09
N ALA A 28 -7.00 8.68 6.71
CA ALA A 28 -6.16 9.45 7.61
C ALA A 28 -6.83 10.73 8.14
N GLN A 29 -7.73 11.38 7.39
CA GLN A 29 -8.43 12.57 7.85
C GLN A 29 -9.47 12.29 8.96
N ASN A 30 -9.97 11.06 9.03
CA ASN A 30 -11.02 10.66 9.97
C ASN A 30 -10.47 10.19 11.33
N VAL A 31 -9.15 10.20 11.50
CA VAL A 31 -8.47 9.76 12.71
C VAL A 31 -7.25 10.64 12.95
N ASN A 32 -6.81 10.73 14.20
CA ASN A 32 -5.54 11.40 14.48
C ASN A 32 -4.39 10.58 13.86
N SER A 33 -3.74 11.13 12.84
CA SER A 33 -2.81 10.39 11.99
C SER A 33 -1.48 11.09 11.80
N LEU A 34 -0.42 10.29 11.65
CA LEU A 34 0.92 10.72 11.28
C LEU A 34 1.20 10.28 9.84
N TRP A 35 1.32 11.25 8.94
CA TRP A 35 1.63 11.08 7.53
C TRP A 35 3.13 11.33 7.29
N ILE A 36 3.84 10.26 6.97
CA ILE A 36 5.26 10.30 6.63
C ILE A 36 5.40 10.31 5.11
N GLU A 37 6.07 11.32 4.56
CA GLU A 37 6.34 11.41 3.12
C GLU A 37 7.81 11.72 2.81
N SER A 38 8.23 11.35 1.59
CA SER A 38 9.56 11.69 1.12
C SER A 38 9.70 13.20 0.95
N CYS A 39 10.87 13.78 1.25
CA CYS A 39 11.16 15.19 0.95
C CYS A 39 10.99 15.55 -0.55
N LYS A 40 11.05 14.55 -1.43
CA LYS A 40 10.81 14.70 -2.88
C LYS A 40 9.33 14.92 -3.22
N ARG A 41 8.42 14.71 -2.27
CA ARG A 41 6.99 14.89 -2.43
C ARG A 41 6.44 15.98 -1.53
N THR A 42 5.34 16.53 -1.99
CA THR A 42 4.47 17.42 -1.22
C THR A 42 3.06 16.87 -1.30
N CYS A 43 2.51 16.50 -0.15
CA CYS A 43 1.14 16.05 0.01
C CYS A 43 0.09 17.11 -0.36
N THR A 44 0.48 18.39 -0.37
CA THR A 44 -0.41 19.55 -0.56
C THR A 44 -1.24 19.46 -1.83
N LYS A 45 -0.64 19.21 -3.00
CA LYS A 45 -1.39 19.16 -4.26
C LYS A 45 -2.51 18.12 -4.27
N THR A 46 -2.26 16.94 -3.69
CA THR A 46 -3.28 15.88 -3.63
C THR A 46 -4.35 16.21 -2.60
N ALA A 47 -3.97 16.72 -1.43
CA ALA A 47 -4.92 17.14 -0.40
C ALA A 47 -5.82 18.30 -0.89
N ASP A 48 -5.25 19.31 -1.55
CA ASP A 48 -5.97 20.44 -2.14
C ASP A 48 -7.00 19.95 -3.17
N SER A 49 -6.60 19.02 -4.05
CA SER A 49 -7.51 18.44 -5.06
C SER A 49 -8.65 17.62 -4.47
N LEU A 50 -8.50 17.16 -3.24
CA LEU A 50 -9.51 16.38 -2.50
C LEU A 50 -10.26 17.21 -1.46
N MET A 51 -9.97 18.52 -1.36
CA MET A 51 -10.49 19.42 -0.31
C MET A 51 -10.26 18.88 1.11
N ILE A 52 -9.10 18.24 1.33
CA ILE A 52 -8.73 17.67 2.63
C ILE A 52 -7.98 18.71 3.43
N ASP A 53 -8.50 19.03 4.62
CA ASP A 53 -7.83 19.91 5.57
C ASP A 53 -6.58 19.24 6.15
N LEU A 54 -5.41 19.67 5.70
CA LEU A 54 -4.13 19.14 6.20
C LEU A 54 -3.91 19.43 7.68
N ASN A 55 -4.62 20.38 8.28
CA ASN A 55 -4.54 20.63 9.73
C ASN A 55 -5.08 19.46 10.55
N SER A 56 -5.87 18.56 9.94
CA SER A 56 -6.39 17.37 10.61
C SER A 56 -5.36 16.22 10.70
N MET A 57 -4.13 16.43 10.20
CA MET A 57 -3.11 15.39 10.10
C MET A 57 -1.71 15.93 10.48
N HIS A 58 -0.91 15.10 11.14
CA HIS A 58 0.50 15.43 11.38
C HIS A 58 1.34 15.00 10.18
N ILE A 59 2.09 15.93 9.57
CA ILE A 59 2.95 15.62 8.41
C ILE A 59 4.41 15.62 8.82
N CYS A 60 5.11 14.53 8.53
CA CYS A 60 6.54 14.37 8.72
C CYS A 60 7.23 14.11 7.38
N LYS A 61 8.24 14.92 7.05
CA LYS A 61 9.04 14.73 5.84
C LYS A 61 10.36 14.05 6.20
N ILE A 62 10.69 12.99 5.46
CA ILE A 62 11.90 12.21 5.66
C ILE A 62 12.58 12.00 4.31
N GLU A 63 13.90 12.18 4.25
CA GLU A 63 14.62 12.10 2.98
C GLU A 63 14.79 10.65 2.51
N TYR A 64 15.18 9.76 3.43
CA TYR A 64 15.53 8.37 3.14
C TYR A 64 14.90 7.38 4.13
N VAL A 65 14.67 6.15 3.69
CA VAL A 65 14.05 5.10 4.52
C VAL A 65 14.90 4.76 5.75
N HIS A 66 16.23 4.81 5.66
CA HIS A 66 17.12 4.55 6.79
C HIS A 66 16.95 5.58 7.91
N LEU A 67 16.65 6.85 7.57
CA LEU A 67 16.36 7.88 8.56
C LEU A 67 15.02 7.61 9.26
N LEU A 68 14.01 7.16 8.51
CA LEU A 68 12.74 6.71 9.09
C LEU A 68 12.96 5.55 10.06
N VAL A 69 13.69 4.52 9.65
CA VAL A 69 14.03 3.38 10.51
C VAL A 69 14.82 3.84 11.74
N ASN A 70 15.75 4.78 11.59
CA ASN A 70 16.49 5.35 12.72
C ASN A 70 15.56 6.06 13.72
N LYS A 71 14.66 6.94 13.24
CA LYS A 71 13.67 7.65 14.08
C LYS A 71 12.71 6.70 14.80
N LEU A 72 12.39 5.57 14.19
CA LEU A 72 11.61 4.50 14.83
C LEU A 72 12.41 3.81 15.95
N LYS A 73 13.70 3.54 15.71
CA LYS A 73 14.60 2.88 16.66
C LYS A 73 14.99 3.75 17.85
N THR A 74 15.14 5.05 17.64
CA THR A 74 15.47 6.03 18.70
C THR A 74 14.24 6.49 19.48
N ASN A 75 13.08 5.85 19.27
CA ASN A 75 11.81 6.17 19.89
C ASN A 75 11.29 7.60 19.63
N GLU A 76 11.86 8.35 18.68
CA GLU A 76 11.40 9.70 18.35
C GLU A 76 9.94 9.68 17.87
N ILE A 77 9.63 8.75 16.96
CA ILE A 77 8.26 8.55 16.46
C ILE A 77 7.34 8.00 17.56
N GLN A 78 7.85 7.16 18.47
CA GLN A 78 7.07 6.63 19.59
C GLN A 78 6.66 7.72 20.58
N CYS A 79 7.60 8.59 20.95
CA CYS A 79 7.32 9.76 21.79
C CYS A 79 6.29 10.66 21.12
N PHE A 80 6.47 10.98 19.84
CA PHE A 80 5.51 11.77 19.08
C PHE A 80 4.11 11.14 19.07
N ILE A 81 4.01 9.84 18.79
CA ILE A 81 2.74 9.10 18.78
C ILE A 81 2.04 9.21 20.14
N LYS A 82 2.78 9.07 21.24
CA LYS A 82 2.26 9.15 22.59
C LYS A 82 1.76 10.56 22.92
N ASP A 83 2.58 11.58 22.65
CA ASP A 83 2.30 12.97 23.00
C ASP A 83 1.11 13.50 22.21
N HIS A 84 1.01 13.13 20.94
CA HIS A 84 -0.05 13.56 20.06
C HIS A 84 -1.24 12.61 19.99
N LYS A 85 -1.23 11.45 20.67
CA LYS A 85 -2.30 10.43 20.62
C LYS A 85 -2.64 10.00 19.19
N VAL A 86 -1.60 9.72 18.40
CA VAL A 86 -1.74 9.23 17.02
C VAL A 86 -2.30 7.82 17.04
N ASN A 87 -3.30 7.54 16.20
CA ASN A 87 -3.92 6.21 16.06
C ASN A 87 -3.55 5.49 14.76
N LEU A 88 -3.09 6.25 13.75
CA LEU A 88 -2.75 5.74 12.43
C LEU A 88 -1.45 6.37 11.93
N LEU A 89 -0.51 5.52 11.51
CA LEU A 89 0.70 5.95 10.82
C LEU A 89 0.58 5.60 9.33
N VAL A 90 0.82 6.56 8.45
CA VAL A 90 0.80 6.36 6.99
C VAL A 90 2.18 6.67 6.41
N ILE A 91 2.78 5.72 5.71
CA ILE A 91 4.01 5.91 4.94
C ILE A 91 3.62 6.09 3.47
N ASN A 92 3.75 7.32 3.00
CA ASN A 92 3.37 7.70 1.64
C ASN A 92 4.47 7.34 0.64
N ASN A 93 4.12 6.38 -0.22
CA ASN A 93 4.89 5.92 -1.36
C ASN A 93 6.34 5.52 -0.98
N LEU A 94 6.47 4.34 -0.38
CA LEU A 94 7.74 3.79 0.09
C LEU A 94 8.82 3.78 -1.00
N ASP A 95 8.42 3.64 -2.26
CA ASP A 95 9.29 3.68 -3.44
C ASP A 95 10.09 4.98 -3.59
N ASP A 96 9.56 6.12 -3.13
CA ASP A 96 10.27 7.41 -3.26
C ASP A 96 11.49 7.49 -2.34
N PHE A 97 11.46 6.78 -1.21
CA PHE A 97 12.58 6.68 -0.28
C PHE A 97 13.70 5.77 -0.80
N LEU A 98 13.43 5.03 -1.88
CA LEU A 98 14.26 3.94 -2.39
C LEU A 98 14.85 4.22 -3.76
N ALA A 99 14.38 5.24 -4.47
CA ALA A 99 14.88 5.62 -5.79
C ALA A 99 16.41 5.77 -5.83
N ASP A 100 17.04 6.08 -4.69
CA ASP A 100 18.49 6.28 -4.57
C ASP A 100 19.21 5.17 -3.78
N CYS A 101 18.52 4.10 -3.36
CA CYS A 101 19.07 3.05 -2.49
C CYS A 101 18.88 1.65 -3.09
N THR A 102 19.73 1.30 -4.06
CA THR A 102 19.74 -0.02 -4.72
C THR A 102 20.12 -1.20 -3.81
N GLU A 103 20.70 -0.95 -2.62
CA GLU A 103 21.35 -2.01 -1.82
C GLU A 103 20.68 -2.37 -0.49
N ARG A 104 19.60 -1.68 -0.07
CA ARG A 104 19.16 -1.73 1.35
C ARG A 104 17.88 -2.52 1.61
N LYS A 105 17.74 -3.69 1.01
CA LYS A 105 16.57 -4.58 1.20
C LYS A 105 16.32 -5.01 2.66
N TRP A 106 17.35 -5.00 3.52
CA TRP A 106 17.22 -5.32 4.94
C TRP A 106 16.45 -4.25 5.73
N GLU A 107 16.44 -3.00 5.26
CA GLU A 107 15.75 -1.89 5.92
C GLU A 107 14.22 -2.07 5.90
N TYR A 108 13.67 -2.81 4.94
CA TYR A 108 12.24 -3.17 4.94
C TYR A 108 11.85 -4.07 6.10
N ALA A 109 12.69 -5.06 6.42
CA ALA A 109 12.41 -5.98 7.52
C ALA A 109 12.48 -5.23 8.85
N GLU A 110 13.47 -4.36 9.00
CA GLU A 110 13.58 -3.49 10.18
C GLU A 110 12.45 -2.48 10.26
N LEU A 111 12.01 -1.88 9.15
CA LEU A 111 10.83 -1.01 9.11
C LEU A 111 9.60 -1.77 9.61
N VAL A 112 9.26 -2.91 9.01
CA VAL A 112 8.07 -3.68 9.41
C VAL A 112 8.15 -4.15 10.86
N LYS A 113 9.32 -4.57 11.33
CA LYS A 113 9.55 -4.93 12.73
C LYS A 113 9.25 -3.75 13.67
N ASN A 114 9.72 -2.55 13.36
CA ASN A 114 9.44 -1.38 14.20
C ASN A 114 7.96 -0.94 14.11
N LEU A 115 7.31 -1.08 12.96
CA LEU A 115 5.86 -0.83 12.84
C LEU A 115 5.03 -1.83 13.66
N LYS A 116 5.44 -3.11 13.72
CA LYS A 116 4.82 -4.09 14.62
C LYS A 116 5.02 -3.72 16.09
N LEU A 117 6.21 -3.21 16.44
CA LEU A 117 6.48 -2.76 17.80
C LEU A 117 5.56 -1.59 18.17
N LEU A 118 5.41 -0.59 17.29
CA LEU A 118 4.48 0.52 17.47
C LEU A 118 3.04 0.06 17.75
N TYR A 119 2.57 -0.97 17.05
CA TYR A 119 1.26 -1.53 17.33
C TYR A 119 1.18 -2.18 18.71
N ILE A 120 2.18 -2.97 19.08
CA ILE A 120 2.20 -3.67 20.38
C ILE A 120 2.25 -2.66 21.54
N THR A 121 2.99 -1.55 21.38
CA THR A 121 3.22 -0.58 22.45
C THR A 121 2.15 0.50 22.53
N HIS A 122 1.62 0.93 21.39
CA HIS A 122 0.74 2.10 21.31
C HIS A 122 -0.58 1.80 20.59
N SER A 123 -0.84 0.55 20.18
CA SER A 123 -2.02 0.17 19.40
C SER A 123 -2.18 0.95 18.08
N VAL A 124 -1.07 1.47 17.54
CA VAL A 124 -1.07 2.23 16.28
C VAL A 124 -1.03 1.29 15.09
N LYS A 125 -2.00 1.45 14.18
CA LYS A 125 -2.01 0.73 12.89
C LYS A 125 -1.18 1.48 11.86
N SER A 126 -0.62 0.73 10.91
CA SER A 126 0.23 1.29 9.87
C SER A 126 -0.32 1.02 8.47
N ILE A 127 -0.33 2.04 7.63
CA ILE A 127 -0.57 1.93 6.19
C ILE A 127 0.72 2.26 5.45
N ILE A 128 1.11 1.41 4.51
CA ILE A 128 2.27 1.60 3.64
C ILE A 128 1.75 1.69 2.21
N ILE A 129 2.00 2.81 1.55
CA ILE A 129 1.62 3.00 0.15
C ILE A 129 2.83 2.60 -0.72
N THR A 130 2.61 1.76 -1.73
CA THR A 130 3.63 1.35 -2.72
C THR A 130 3.07 1.44 -4.13
N GLN A 131 3.92 1.26 -5.14
CA GLN A 131 3.51 1.19 -6.54
C GLN A 131 3.27 -0.25 -6.99
N SER A 132 2.44 -0.43 -8.01
CA SER A 132 2.47 -1.64 -8.81
C SER A 132 3.75 -1.68 -9.65
N ARG A 133 4.40 -2.84 -9.71
CA ARG A 133 5.50 -3.07 -10.66
C ARG A 133 4.93 -2.93 -12.07
N PRO A 134 5.60 -2.18 -12.96
CA PRO A 134 5.26 -2.26 -14.37
C PRO A 134 5.39 -3.73 -14.78
N GLU A 135 4.37 -4.24 -15.47
CA GLU A 135 4.48 -5.55 -16.08
C GLU A 135 5.73 -5.50 -16.95
N GLN A 136 6.74 -6.31 -16.60
CA GLN A 136 7.81 -6.57 -17.55
C GLN A 136 7.11 -7.18 -18.75
N PHE A 137 6.97 -6.40 -19.83
CA PHE A 137 6.59 -6.92 -21.12
C PHE A 137 7.56 -8.07 -21.36
N LYS A 138 7.08 -9.30 -21.19
CA LYS A 138 7.82 -10.42 -21.75
C LYS A 138 7.78 -10.14 -23.24
N PRO A 139 8.92 -9.93 -23.92
CA PRO A 139 8.89 -9.88 -25.36
C PRO A 139 8.21 -11.17 -25.81
N VAL A 140 7.08 -11.03 -26.50
CA VAL A 140 6.48 -12.14 -27.22
C VAL A 140 7.49 -12.46 -28.31
N VAL A 141 8.35 -13.44 -28.06
CA VAL A 141 9.25 -13.96 -29.09
C VAL A 141 8.40 -14.80 -30.03
N ILE A 142 7.78 -14.15 -31.01
CA ILE A 142 7.33 -14.81 -32.23
C ILE A 142 8.37 -14.43 -33.29
N GLY A 143 9.32 -15.33 -33.50
CA GLY A 143 10.32 -15.26 -34.58
C GLY A 143 11.24 -14.02 -34.57
N ASN A 144 12.41 -14.13 -33.95
CA ASN A 144 13.65 -13.34 -34.17
C ASN A 144 13.60 -11.85 -34.61
N ARG A 145 12.53 -11.10 -34.32
CA ARG A 145 12.50 -9.63 -34.45
C ARG A 145 11.67 -9.03 -33.32
N PRO A 146 12.24 -8.13 -32.49
CA PRO A 146 11.45 -7.37 -31.53
C PRO A 146 10.58 -6.35 -32.29
N MET A 147 9.29 -6.64 -32.42
CA MET A 147 8.31 -5.72 -32.96
C MET A 147 7.76 -4.86 -31.80
N TRP A 148 8.07 -3.57 -31.80
CA TRP A 148 7.49 -2.59 -30.89
C TRP A 148 6.09 -2.26 -31.42
N SER A 149 5.06 -2.90 -30.88
CA SER A 149 3.68 -2.51 -31.24
C SER A 149 3.30 -1.26 -30.44
N THR A 150 3.21 -0.14 -31.14
CA THR A 150 2.41 1.01 -30.70
C THR A 150 0.96 0.69 -31.03
N SER A 151 0.22 0.05 -30.11
CA SER A 151 -1.23 -0.03 -30.21
C SER A 151 -1.88 1.21 -29.59
N THR A 152 -2.02 2.24 -30.40
CA THR A 152 -3.13 3.19 -30.28
C THR A 152 -4.41 2.48 -30.71
N ASP A 153 -5.13 1.88 -29.79
CA ASP A 153 -6.52 1.49 -30.02
C ASP A 153 -7.45 2.60 -29.51
N ASN A 154 -7.72 3.54 -30.41
CA ASN A 154 -8.94 4.33 -30.39
C ASN A 154 -10.13 3.38 -30.60
N LYS A 155 -10.90 3.11 -29.54
CA LYS A 155 -12.31 2.75 -29.66
C LYS A 155 -13.14 3.76 -28.88
N SER A 156 -13.54 4.78 -29.62
CA SER A 156 -14.56 5.76 -29.28
C SER A 156 -15.93 5.09 -29.09
N ASN A 157 -16.60 5.50 -28.02
CA ASN A 157 -18.03 5.59 -27.75
C ASN A 157 -18.99 4.53 -28.29
N GLU A 158 -19.68 3.87 -27.35
CA GLU A 158 -21.14 3.77 -27.33
C GLU A 158 -21.59 3.44 -25.89
N TYR A 159 -21.81 4.47 -25.07
CA TYR A 159 -22.52 4.35 -23.79
C TYR A 159 -23.85 5.09 -23.95
N ALA A 160 -24.89 4.36 -24.32
CA ALA A 160 -26.26 4.84 -24.18
C ALA A 160 -26.60 4.90 -22.69
N GLN A 161 -27.02 6.08 -22.23
CA GLN A 161 -27.57 6.30 -20.90
C GLN A 161 -29.00 5.76 -20.90
N GLU A 162 -29.26 4.70 -20.13
CA GLU A 162 -30.60 4.44 -19.62
C GLU A 162 -30.55 4.70 -18.11
N GLU A 163 -31.26 5.76 -17.70
CA GLU A 163 -31.56 6.07 -16.32
C GLU A 163 -32.68 5.13 -15.86
N ASP A 164 -32.40 4.31 -14.84
CA ASP A 164 -33.46 3.71 -14.06
C ASP A 164 -33.11 3.86 -12.57
N GLU A 165 -33.71 4.88 -11.98
CA GLU A 165 -33.81 5.05 -10.54
C GLU A 165 -34.80 4.03 -9.99
N ARG A 166 -34.31 3.08 -9.17
CA ARG A 166 -35.01 2.59 -7.95
C ARG A 166 -34.21 1.52 -7.22
N GLY A 167 -33.93 1.80 -5.93
CA GLY A 167 -33.77 0.80 -4.87
C GLY A 167 -32.40 0.11 -4.76
N PHE A 168 -31.66 0.45 -3.69
CA PHE A 168 -30.52 -0.29 -3.10
C PHE A 168 -29.85 -1.35 -4.00
N GLY A 169 -28.94 -0.92 -4.88
CA GLY A 169 -28.22 -1.85 -5.74
C GLY A 169 -27.01 -1.18 -6.37
N ILE A 170 -25.90 -1.91 -6.45
CA ILE A 170 -24.77 -1.53 -7.31
C ILE A 170 -25.37 -1.26 -8.69
N ASN A 171 -25.27 -0.01 -9.17
CA ASN A 171 -25.83 0.42 -10.46
C ASN A 171 -25.50 -0.65 -11.51
N ILE A 172 -26.51 -1.13 -12.25
CA ILE A 172 -26.40 -2.26 -13.19
C ILE A 172 -25.25 -2.05 -14.19
N ASN A 173 -24.94 -0.79 -14.53
CA ASN A 173 -23.78 -0.43 -15.33
C ASN A 173 -22.46 -0.74 -14.64
N ILE A 174 -22.34 -0.51 -13.33
CA ILE A 174 -21.18 -0.90 -12.51
C ILE A 174 -21.03 -2.42 -12.49
N TYR A 175 -22.12 -3.14 -12.26
CA TYR A 175 -22.10 -4.62 -12.26
C TYR A 175 -21.63 -5.18 -13.61
N ASN A 176 -22.12 -4.62 -14.71
CA ASN A 176 -21.72 -5.01 -16.07
C ASN A 176 -20.26 -4.64 -16.39
N ILE A 177 -19.79 -3.48 -15.94
CA ILE A 177 -18.38 -3.07 -16.04
C ILE A 177 -17.48 -4.04 -15.25
N LEU A 178 -17.85 -4.39 -14.02
CA LEU A 178 -17.11 -5.33 -13.17
C LEU A 178 -17.09 -6.76 -13.73
N LYS A 179 -18.20 -7.21 -14.35
CA LYS A 179 -18.30 -8.55 -14.97
C LYS A 179 -17.40 -8.67 -16.21
N ARG A 180 -17.25 -7.59 -16.98
CA ARG A 180 -16.42 -7.52 -18.19
C ARG A 180 -14.96 -7.21 -17.87
N TYR A 181 -14.68 -6.47 -16.80
CA TYR A 181 -13.33 -6.08 -16.39
C TYR A 181 -12.75 -7.07 -15.37
N LYS A 182 -12.32 -8.24 -15.87
CA LYS A 182 -11.45 -9.14 -15.10
C LYS A 182 -10.05 -9.09 -15.70
N LYS A 183 -9.16 -8.29 -15.10
CA LYS A 183 -7.72 -8.55 -15.27
C LYS A 183 -7.42 -9.93 -14.67
N GLU A 184 -6.98 -10.85 -15.53
CA GLU A 184 -6.62 -12.22 -15.15
C GLU A 184 -5.44 -12.26 -14.16
N LYS A 185 -4.60 -11.22 -14.17
CA LYS A 185 -3.41 -11.13 -13.33
C LYS A 185 -3.41 -9.84 -12.53
N ILE A 186 -3.28 -9.99 -11.21
CA ILE A 186 -3.04 -8.86 -10.31
C ILE A 186 -1.56 -8.49 -10.39
N PRO A 187 -1.20 -7.22 -10.71
CA PRO A 187 0.17 -6.77 -10.71
C PRO A 187 0.84 -6.99 -9.36
N LYS A 188 2.16 -7.13 -9.35
CA LYS A 188 2.93 -7.27 -8.10
C LYS A 188 3.22 -5.91 -7.50
N SER A 189 3.35 -5.83 -6.18
CA SER A 189 3.87 -4.64 -5.51
C SER A 189 5.36 -4.46 -5.81
N THR A 190 5.83 -3.22 -5.92
CA THR A 190 7.26 -2.88 -5.99
C THR A 190 8.04 -3.37 -4.78
N ALA A 191 7.46 -3.31 -3.58
CA ALA A 191 8.05 -3.82 -2.34
C ALA A 191 8.04 -5.37 -2.25
N GLU A 192 7.35 -6.08 -3.16
CA GLU A 192 7.24 -7.55 -3.11
C GLU A 192 8.62 -8.23 -3.19
N SER A 193 9.04 -8.81 -2.07
CA SER A 193 10.24 -9.64 -1.95
C SER A 193 9.97 -10.79 -1.00
N ALA A 194 10.87 -11.79 -0.94
CA ALA A 194 10.75 -12.88 0.03
C ALA A 194 10.67 -12.33 1.46
N LEU A 195 11.55 -11.39 1.82
CA LEU A 195 11.56 -10.73 3.13
C LEU A 195 10.26 -9.95 3.40
N TRP A 196 9.78 -9.17 2.42
CA TRP A 196 8.53 -8.42 2.55
C TRP A 196 7.32 -9.33 2.73
N ASN A 197 7.28 -10.47 2.01
CA ASN A 197 6.27 -11.51 2.18
C ASN A 197 6.32 -12.14 3.57
N MET A 198 7.51 -12.46 4.08
CA MET A 198 7.69 -13.01 5.44
C MET A 198 7.28 -12.02 6.53
N CYS A 199 7.38 -10.72 6.26
CA CYS A 199 6.97 -9.67 7.18
C CYS A 199 5.44 -9.49 7.27
N MET A 200 4.68 -10.11 6.34
CA MET A 200 3.22 -10.28 6.32
C MET A 200 2.36 -8.99 6.47
N PRO A 201 2.60 -7.91 5.69
CA PRO A 201 1.57 -6.89 5.56
C PRO A 201 0.36 -7.49 4.83
N THR A 202 -0.85 -7.23 5.31
CA THR A 202 -2.05 -7.54 4.52
C THR A 202 -2.08 -6.59 3.34
N ARG A 203 -2.20 -7.11 2.12
CA ARG A 203 -2.07 -6.30 0.92
C ARG A 203 -3.42 -6.02 0.29
N PHE A 204 -3.58 -4.79 -0.17
CA PHE A 204 -4.73 -4.34 -0.92
C PHE A 204 -4.25 -3.70 -2.23
N TYR A 205 -4.75 -4.20 -3.35
CA TYR A 205 -4.51 -3.61 -4.66
C TYR A 205 -5.71 -2.76 -5.06
N ILE A 206 -5.47 -1.51 -5.45
CA ILE A 206 -6.48 -0.63 -6.02
C ILE A 206 -6.33 -0.62 -7.53
N GLU A 207 -7.36 -1.13 -8.20
CA GLU A 207 -7.45 -1.22 -9.64
C GLU A 207 -8.35 -0.11 -10.18
N LYS A 208 -7.87 0.56 -11.23
CA LYS A 208 -8.69 1.47 -12.02
C LYS A 208 -9.68 0.66 -12.85
N THR A 209 -10.90 1.17 -12.96
CA THR A 209 -11.88 0.64 -13.92
C THR A 209 -12.02 1.61 -15.11
N PRO A 210 -12.64 1.17 -16.21
CA PRO A 210 -13.00 2.07 -17.32
C PRO A 210 -13.93 3.22 -16.90
N ALA A 211 -14.72 3.03 -15.84
CA ALA A 211 -15.51 4.12 -15.25
C ALA A 211 -14.62 5.01 -14.39
N ALA A 212 -14.55 6.30 -14.74
CA ALA A 212 -13.65 7.28 -14.15
C ALA A 212 -13.77 7.39 -12.62
N GLU A 213 -14.95 7.13 -12.06
CA GLU A 213 -15.25 7.28 -10.63
C GLU A 213 -15.15 5.97 -9.84
N ILE A 214 -15.02 4.83 -10.53
CA ILE A 214 -15.09 3.52 -9.88
C ILE A 214 -13.70 2.90 -9.78
N ARG A 215 -13.37 2.43 -8.59
CA ARG A 215 -12.14 1.70 -8.28
C ARG A 215 -12.49 0.36 -7.65
N ILE A 216 -11.71 -0.67 -7.95
CA ILE A 216 -11.85 -1.99 -7.32
C ILE A 216 -10.73 -2.15 -6.31
N LEU A 217 -11.09 -2.44 -5.06
CA LEU A 217 -10.15 -2.82 -4.01
C LEU A 217 -10.08 -4.35 -3.92
N LYS A 218 -8.93 -4.94 -4.24
CA LYS A 218 -8.70 -6.40 -4.16
C LYS A 218 -7.82 -6.72 -2.96
N VAL A 219 -8.30 -7.60 -2.08
CA VAL A 219 -7.48 -8.15 -0.98
C VAL A 219 -6.59 -9.25 -1.54
N ILE A 220 -5.29 -9.15 -1.28
CA ILE A 220 -4.31 -10.13 -1.74
C ILE A 220 -3.82 -10.90 -0.53
N LYS A 221 -4.24 -12.17 -0.47
CA LYS A 221 -3.78 -13.09 0.57
C LYS A 221 -2.28 -13.32 0.38
N PRO A 222 -1.47 -13.26 1.45
CA PRO A 222 -0.08 -13.68 1.36
C PRO A 222 -0.04 -15.15 0.89
N LYS A 223 0.83 -15.44 -0.08
CA LYS A 223 1.15 -16.83 -0.42
C LYS A 223 1.92 -17.40 0.77
N LEU A 224 1.25 -18.19 1.60
CA LEU A 224 1.90 -19.03 2.58
C LEU A 224 2.67 -20.08 1.77
N ALA A 225 3.99 -19.93 1.62
CA ALA A 225 4.83 -21.09 1.37
C ALA A 225 4.66 -22.04 2.57
N SER A 226 4.95 -23.35 2.45
CA SER A 226 5.09 -24.24 3.61
C SER A 226 5.90 -23.52 4.69
N ASN A 227 5.20 -23.01 5.72
CA ASN A 227 5.69 -21.83 6.44
C ASN A 227 6.87 -22.27 7.32
N PRO A 228 8.03 -21.62 7.22
CA PRO A 228 8.93 -21.64 8.35
C PRO A 228 8.17 -21.03 9.53
N GLU A 229 8.03 -21.79 10.61
CA GLU A 229 7.43 -21.29 11.85
C GLU A 229 8.46 -20.40 12.54
N TYR A 230 8.01 -19.35 13.21
CA TYR A 230 8.89 -18.44 13.95
C TYR A 230 8.32 -18.19 15.34
N ILE A 231 9.20 -18.22 16.34
CA ILE A 231 8.90 -17.69 17.67
C ILE A 231 9.11 -16.18 17.60
N LEU A 232 8.01 -15.44 17.78
CA LEU A 232 8.04 -13.99 17.91
C LEU A 232 7.97 -13.64 19.39
N ASN A 233 9.09 -13.22 19.97
CA ASN A 233 9.13 -12.69 21.33
C ASN A 233 9.02 -11.17 21.25
N ALA A 234 7.90 -10.64 21.73
CA ALA A 234 7.67 -9.20 21.80
C ALA A 234 7.61 -8.74 23.26
N THR A 235 8.47 -7.78 23.60
CA THR A 235 8.32 -6.94 24.80
C THR A 235 7.84 -5.56 24.37
N PRO A 236 7.41 -4.70 25.31
CA PRO A 236 7.07 -3.32 25.01
C PRO A 236 8.22 -2.47 24.42
N THR A 237 9.44 -3.00 24.34
CA THR A 237 10.60 -2.26 23.83
C THR A 237 11.37 -2.99 22.74
N ARG A 238 11.05 -4.27 22.47
CA ARG A 238 11.83 -5.10 21.57
C ARG A 238 11.00 -6.22 20.97
N ILE A 239 11.19 -6.43 19.66
CA ILE A 239 10.75 -7.66 18.98
C ILE A 239 11.98 -8.47 18.59
N THR A 240 12.01 -9.74 18.96
CA THR A 240 12.96 -10.73 18.43
C THR A 240 12.19 -11.83 17.71
N MET A 241 12.81 -12.37 16.65
CA MET A 241 12.21 -13.41 15.82
C MET A 241 13.23 -14.54 15.69
N LYS A 242 12.88 -15.74 16.14
CA LYS A 242 13.72 -16.93 16.02
C LYS A 242 13.02 -17.93 15.10
N ARG A 243 13.70 -18.39 14.06
CA ARG A 243 13.18 -19.45 13.17
C ARG A 243 13.06 -20.74 13.97
N ILE A 244 11.93 -21.41 13.86
CA ILE A 244 11.77 -22.81 14.24
C ILE A 244 12.34 -23.58 13.07
N GLU A 245 13.47 -24.24 13.32
CA GLU A 245 14.00 -25.18 12.33
C GLU A 245 13.08 -26.39 12.31
N PRO A 246 12.73 -26.92 11.12
CA PRO A 246 12.00 -28.16 11.04
C PRO A 246 12.81 -29.23 11.79
N SER A 247 12.19 -29.93 12.73
CA SER A 247 12.82 -31.09 13.36
C SER A 247 13.13 -32.10 12.26
N ASP A 248 14.40 -32.50 12.14
CA ASP A 248 14.81 -33.61 11.28
C ASP A 248 14.04 -34.87 11.72
N ASN A 249 13.04 -35.25 10.93
CA ASN A 249 12.38 -36.56 10.97
C ASN A 249 12.76 -37.31 9.70
#